data_AF-A0A812G855-F1
#
_entry.id   AF-A0A812G855-F1
#
_cell.length_a   1.000
_cell.length_b   1.000
_cell.length_c   1.000
_cell.angle_alpha   90.00
_cell.angle_beta   90.00
_cell.angle_gamma   90.00
#
_symmetry.space_group_name_H-M   'P 1'
#
loop_
_entity.id
_entity.type
_entity.pdbx_description
1 polymer ?
#
loop_
_entity_poly.entity_id
_entity_poly.type
_entity_poly.pdbx_seq_one_letter_code
_entity_poly.pdbx_strand_id
1 'polypeptide(L)'
;MANNIRANLGQPPLGHPAPPQPPPAVGPPPAAPAVHGAPAQAAGMMGDDDLVWVAIEEAGGRKKGDVICADGAQLPAGTVVLDDRAVGVRRREFSEAVASMVDGVPMGGGLQLDGPTTSLNLMKNMRDQNMTPTTYHEYWLRTADIPKGDRSTYEHECLSRILESLITVDQLNICALQGAELICRRLQVIREARRISPSSPDYSSADHFMGWKWRRAAQGVDMQLAAHVAQALKDEAAIAKEARKAREEQSMRRKHPNKTGGGGGGGDQK
;
A
#
# COMPACT_ATOMS: atom_id res chain seq x y z
N MET A 1 -1.30 27.56 -49.21
CA MET A 1 -0.21 27.85 -50.18
C MET A 1 0.43 26.61 -50.83
N ALA A 2 0.25 25.38 -50.33
CA ALA A 2 0.88 24.18 -50.89
C ALA A 2 0.26 23.65 -52.22
N ASN A 3 -0.99 24.01 -52.56
CA ASN A 3 -1.64 23.48 -53.76
C ASN A 3 -1.27 24.22 -55.06
N ASN A 4 -0.73 25.45 -55.00
CA ASN A 4 -0.41 26.21 -56.21
C ASN A 4 0.91 25.78 -56.89
N ILE A 5 1.79 25.06 -56.18
CA ILE A 5 3.07 24.57 -56.76
C ILE A 5 2.85 23.30 -57.60
N ARG A 6 1.79 22.52 -57.35
CA ARG A 6 1.55 21.23 -58.02
C ARG A 6 0.87 21.34 -59.39
N ALA A 7 0.14 22.43 -59.65
CA ALA A 7 -0.56 22.63 -60.92
C ALA A 7 0.41 22.79 -62.12
N ASN A 8 1.63 23.28 -61.90
CA ASN A 8 2.63 23.45 -62.96
C ASN A 8 3.39 22.16 -63.33
N LEU A 9 3.19 21.05 -62.61
CA LEU A 9 3.90 19.79 -62.82
C LEU A 9 3.00 18.67 -63.39
N GLY A 10 1.77 18.97 -63.80
CA GLY A 10 0.84 17.99 -64.37
C GLY A 10 0.49 16.84 -63.41
N GLN A 11 0.72 17.00 -62.11
CA GLN A 11 0.43 15.98 -61.12
C GLN A 11 -1.04 16.06 -60.67
N PRO A 12 -1.76 14.93 -60.63
CA PRO A 12 -3.13 14.91 -60.16
C PRO A 12 -3.22 15.32 -58.68
N PRO A 13 -4.32 15.97 -58.26
CA PRO A 13 -4.51 16.37 -56.87
C PRO A 13 -4.56 15.15 -55.95
N LEU A 14 -3.97 15.27 -54.75
CA LEU A 14 -4.10 14.24 -53.72
C LEU A 14 -5.57 14.12 -53.32
N GLY A 15 -6.15 12.95 -53.57
CA GLY A 15 -7.51 12.62 -53.14
C GLY A 15 -7.63 12.75 -51.62
N HIS A 16 -8.75 13.32 -51.18
CA HIS A 16 -9.11 13.33 -49.77
C HIS A 16 -9.22 11.87 -49.26
N PRO A 17 -8.66 11.56 -48.08
CA PRO A 17 -8.81 10.23 -47.50
C PRO A 17 -10.29 9.94 -47.27
N ALA A 18 -10.74 8.76 -47.69
CA ALA A 18 -12.09 8.28 -47.44
C ALA A 18 -12.37 8.28 -45.92
N PRO A 19 -13.60 8.61 -45.50
CA PRO A 19 -13.98 8.53 -44.09
C PRO A 19 -13.77 7.09 -43.58
N PRO A 20 -13.32 6.91 -42.33
CA PRO A 20 -13.09 5.60 -41.77
C PRO A 20 -14.39 4.78 -41.81
N GLN A 21 -14.32 3.57 -42.35
CA GLN A 21 -15.46 2.66 -42.34
C GLN A 21 -15.85 2.35 -40.89
N PRO A 22 -17.15 2.30 -40.58
CA PRO A 22 -17.60 1.85 -39.27
C PRO A 22 -17.12 0.42 -39.02
N PRO A 23 -16.75 0.08 -37.78
CA PRO A 23 -16.33 -1.27 -37.44
C PRO A 23 -17.45 -2.26 -37.79
N PRO A 24 -17.10 -3.48 -38.25
CA PRO A 24 -18.10 -4.52 -38.49
C PRO A 24 -18.91 -4.73 -37.21
N ALA A 25 -20.23 -4.82 -37.37
CA ALA A 25 -21.15 -5.08 -36.27
C ALA A 25 -20.67 -6.32 -35.51
N VAL A 26 -20.28 -6.11 -34.25
CA VAL A 26 -19.97 -7.19 -33.32
C VAL A 26 -21.26 -7.99 -33.21
N GLY A 27 -21.22 -9.25 -33.65
CA GLY A 27 -22.35 -10.16 -33.52
C GLY A 27 -22.83 -10.21 -32.07
N PRO A 28 -24.09 -10.61 -31.83
CA PRO A 28 -24.61 -10.73 -30.47
C PRO A 28 -23.62 -11.55 -29.63
N PRO A 29 -23.35 -11.13 -28.38
CA PRO A 29 -22.46 -11.86 -27.50
C PRO A 29 -22.92 -13.33 -27.47
N PRO A 30 -22.00 -14.30 -27.48
CA PRO A 30 -22.38 -15.69 -27.25
C PRO A 30 -23.22 -15.71 -25.98
N ALA A 31 -24.38 -16.37 -26.05
CA ALA A 31 -25.24 -16.55 -24.91
C ALA A 31 -24.36 -16.98 -23.74
N ALA A 32 -24.43 -16.22 -22.63
CA ALA A 32 -23.77 -16.60 -21.40
C ALA A 32 -24.06 -18.09 -21.17
N PRO A 33 -23.05 -18.91 -20.81
CA PRO A 33 -23.32 -20.31 -20.50
C PRO A 33 -24.47 -20.29 -19.51
N ALA A 34 -25.56 -20.95 -19.88
CA ALA A 34 -26.68 -21.16 -18.98
C ALA A 34 -26.04 -21.60 -17.67
N VAL A 35 -26.19 -20.80 -16.62
CA VAL A 35 -25.80 -21.20 -15.29
C VAL A 35 -26.61 -22.46 -15.08
N HIS A 36 -25.95 -23.61 -15.24
CA HIS A 36 -26.57 -24.88 -14.95
C HIS A 36 -27.09 -24.71 -13.55
N GLY A 37 -28.42 -24.74 -13.41
CA GLY A 37 -29.05 -24.89 -12.12
C GLY A 37 -28.25 -25.97 -11.42
N ALA A 38 -27.75 -25.63 -10.22
CA ALA A 38 -26.99 -26.55 -9.40
C ALA A 38 -27.67 -27.91 -9.51
N PRO A 39 -26.93 -29.00 -9.79
CA PRO A 39 -27.55 -30.31 -9.83
C PRO A 39 -28.33 -30.45 -8.53
N ALA A 40 -29.61 -30.79 -8.63
CA ALA A 40 -30.41 -31.20 -7.49
C ALA A 40 -29.59 -32.32 -6.84
N GLN A 41 -28.87 -31.99 -5.77
CA GLN A 41 -28.09 -32.96 -5.06
C GLN A 41 -29.08 -34.00 -4.56
N ALA A 42 -28.82 -35.25 -4.95
CA ALA A 42 -29.58 -36.38 -4.49
C ALA A 42 -29.72 -36.26 -2.98
N ALA A 43 -30.96 -36.25 -2.50
CA ALA A 43 -31.28 -36.39 -1.09
C ALA A 43 -30.82 -37.79 -0.65
N GLY A 44 -29.53 -37.93 -0.40
CA GLY A 44 -29.00 -38.98 0.45
C GLY A 44 -29.64 -38.79 1.81
N MET A 45 -30.17 -39.88 2.38
CA MET A 45 -30.79 -39.88 3.69
C MET A 45 -29.80 -39.32 4.71
N MET A 46 -29.96 -38.05 5.10
CA MET A 46 -29.15 -37.41 6.12
C MET A 46 -29.51 -38.04 7.46
N GLY A 47 -28.50 -38.46 8.21
CA GLY A 47 -28.69 -38.92 9.59
C GLY A 47 -29.09 -37.73 10.46
N ASP A 48 -29.85 -37.99 11.52
CA ASP A 48 -30.37 -36.98 12.46
C ASP A 48 -29.25 -36.17 13.19
N ASP A 49 -27.99 -36.57 12.99
CA ASP A 49 -26.78 -35.99 13.61
C ASP A 49 -25.87 -35.21 12.63
N ASP A 50 -26.25 -35.03 11.36
CA ASP A 50 -25.41 -34.29 10.39
C ASP A 50 -25.50 -32.77 10.66
N LEU A 51 -24.48 -32.21 11.31
CA LEU A 51 -24.38 -30.76 11.53
C LEU A 51 -24.34 -30.02 10.20
N VAL A 52 -25.17 -29.00 10.03
CA VAL A 52 -25.16 -28.14 8.83
C VAL A 52 -24.74 -26.74 9.18
N TRP A 53 -23.85 -26.17 8.38
CA TRP A 53 -23.50 -24.76 8.46
C TRP A 53 -24.59 -23.98 7.76
N VAL A 54 -25.22 -23.04 8.46
CA VAL A 54 -26.28 -22.18 7.91
C VAL A 54 -25.86 -20.71 7.95
N ALA A 55 -26.27 -19.94 6.94
CA ALA A 55 -26.07 -18.51 6.91
C ALA A 55 -26.87 -17.84 8.04
N ILE A 56 -26.17 -17.15 8.95
CA ILE A 56 -26.79 -16.46 10.10
C ILE A 56 -27.36 -15.09 9.74
N GLU A 57 -26.90 -14.52 8.63
CA GLU A 57 -27.30 -13.22 8.08
C GLU A 57 -27.40 -13.27 6.55
N GLU A 58 -28.11 -12.32 5.97
CA GLU A 58 -28.26 -12.19 4.51
C GLU A 58 -27.06 -11.44 3.93
N ALA A 59 -26.19 -12.17 3.22
CA ALA A 59 -24.98 -11.61 2.63
C ALA A 59 -24.48 -12.46 1.44
N GLY A 60 -23.88 -11.82 0.44
CA GLY A 60 -23.24 -12.51 -0.69
C GLY A 60 -24.21 -13.38 -1.52
N GLY A 61 -25.47 -12.95 -1.67
CA GLY A 61 -26.49 -13.69 -2.41
C GLY A 61 -27.13 -14.87 -1.67
N ARG A 62 -26.78 -15.09 -0.39
CA ARG A 62 -27.39 -16.10 0.49
C ARG A 62 -28.35 -15.47 1.47
N LYS A 63 -29.47 -16.13 1.73
CA LYS A 63 -30.46 -15.74 2.74
C LYS A 63 -30.13 -16.34 4.09
N LYS A 64 -30.58 -15.67 5.15
CA LYS A 64 -30.54 -16.23 6.50
C LYS A 64 -31.25 -17.59 6.52
N GLY A 65 -30.55 -18.62 6.99
CA GLY A 65 -31.01 -20.00 7.03
C GLY A 65 -30.55 -20.87 5.85
N ASP A 66 -29.93 -20.30 4.82
CA ASP A 66 -29.38 -21.09 3.70
C ASP A 66 -28.24 -21.98 4.18
N VAL A 67 -28.26 -23.26 3.80
CA VAL A 67 -27.19 -24.22 4.10
C VAL A 67 -25.95 -23.89 3.27
N ILE A 68 -24.84 -23.61 3.96
CA ILE A 68 -23.52 -23.28 3.40
C ILE A 68 -22.75 -24.57 3.08
N CYS A 69 -22.70 -25.53 4.01
CA CYS A 69 -22.21 -26.89 3.77
C CYS A 69 -22.70 -27.85 4.86
N ALA A 70 -22.75 -29.16 4.55
CA ALA A 70 -22.91 -30.21 5.55
C ALA A 70 -21.56 -30.54 6.22
N ASP A 71 -21.58 -31.04 7.46
CA ASP A 71 -20.38 -31.43 8.19
C ASP A 71 -19.55 -32.45 7.39
N GLY A 72 -18.23 -32.27 7.38
CA GLY A 72 -17.30 -33.10 6.60
C GLY A 72 -17.20 -32.78 5.09
N ALA A 73 -18.01 -31.86 4.54
CA ALA A 73 -17.83 -31.39 3.16
C ALA A 73 -16.68 -30.38 3.06
N GLN A 74 -15.84 -30.50 2.02
CA GLN A 74 -14.74 -29.56 1.79
C GLN A 74 -15.29 -28.15 1.51
N LEU A 75 -14.90 -27.19 2.34
CA LEU A 75 -15.34 -25.80 2.21
C LEU A 75 -14.92 -25.23 0.85
N PRO A 76 -15.76 -24.36 0.23
CA PRO A 76 -15.40 -23.69 -1.01
C PRO A 76 -14.07 -22.92 -0.89
N ALA A 77 -13.30 -22.90 -1.97
CA ALA A 77 -12.03 -22.18 -2.02
C ALA A 77 -12.24 -20.70 -1.64
N GLY A 78 -11.39 -20.20 -0.74
CA GLY A 78 -11.48 -18.83 -0.24
C GLY A 78 -12.44 -18.65 0.94
N THR A 79 -12.97 -19.70 1.55
CA THR A 79 -13.72 -19.58 2.81
C THR A 79 -12.77 -19.25 3.97
N VAL A 80 -13.10 -18.23 4.78
CA VAL A 80 -12.41 -17.95 6.04
C VAL A 80 -12.97 -18.86 7.11
N VAL A 81 -12.07 -19.57 7.79
CA VAL A 81 -12.39 -20.39 8.94
C VAL A 81 -11.83 -19.70 10.19
N LEU A 82 -12.68 -19.46 11.19
CA LEU A 82 -12.28 -19.06 12.53
C LEU A 82 -12.47 -20.27 13.44
N ASP A 83 -11.37 -20.75 13.99
CA ASP A 83 -11.26 -22.05 14.67
C ASP A 83 -11.72 -23.19 13.74
N ASP A 84 -12.88 -23.78 14.00
CA ASP A 84 -13.49 -24.84 13.18
C ASP A 84 -14.73 -24.35 12.41
N ARG A 85 -14.97 -23.02 12.36
CA ARG A 85 -16.20 -22.44 11.80
C ARG A 85 -15.97 -21.67 10.52
N ALA A 86 -16.69 -22.02 9.46
CA ALA A 86 -16.75 -21.21 8.24
C ALA A 86 -17.50 -19.90 8.49
N VAL A 87 -16.84 -18.76 8.30
CA VAL A 87 -17.40 -17.42 8.61
C VAL A 87 -17.78 -16.65 7.34
N GLY A 88 -17.23 -17.00 6.17
CA GLY A 88 -17.61 -16.37 4.91
C GLY A 88 -16.55 -16.48 3.83
N VAL A 89 -16.73 -15.76 2.72
CA VAL A 89 -15.73 -15.66 1.66
C VAL A 89 -14.65 -14.67 2.09
N ARG A 90 -13.38 -14.95 1.85
CA ARG A 90 -12.21 -14.16 2.27
C ARG A 90 -12.07 -12.84 1.54
N ARG A 91 -12.65 -12.72 0.35
CA ARG A 91 -12.55 -11.50 -0.46
C ARG A 91 -13.92 -10.94 -0.78
N ARG A 92 -14.07 -9.63 -0.64
CA ARG A 92 -15.22 -8.85 -1.09
C ARG A 92 -14.77 -7.81 -2.11
N GLU A 93 -15.62 -7.54 -3.10
CA GLU A 93 -15.37 -6.45 -4.03
C GLU A 93 -15.40 -5.10 -3.33
N PHE A 94 -14.52 -4.18 -3.74
CA PHE A 94 -14.34 -2.90 -3.04
C PHE A 94 -15.64 -2.10 -2.98
N SER A 95 -16.37 -2.01 -4.10
CA SER A 95 -17.63 -1.27 -4.17
C SER A 95 -18.71 -1.81 -3.24
N GLU A 96 -18.81 -3.14 -3.13
CA GLU A 96 -19.74 -3.81 -2.21
C GLU A 96 -19.32 -3.60 -0.76
N ALA A 97 -18.02 -3.71 -0.46
CA ALA A 97 -17.47 -3.47 0.87
C ALA A 97 -17.80 -2.05 1.36
N VAL A 98 -17.54 -1.03 0.53
CA VAL A 98 -17.85 0.37 0.85
C VAL A 98 -19.36 0.60 1.00
N ALA A 99 -20.20 -0.04 0.19
CA ALA A 99 -21.65 0.07 0.32
C ALA A 99 -22.17 -0.48 1.67
N SER A 100 -21.48 -1.46 2.25
CA SER A 100 -21.82 -2.05 3.54
C SER A 100 -21.23 -1.31 4.76
N MET A 101 -20.40 -0.29 4.57
CA MET A 101 -19.78 0.45 5.67
C MET A 101 -20.79 1.33 6.40
N VAL A 102 -20.70 1.34 7.73
CA VAL A 102 -21.55 2.16 8.60
C VAL A 102 -20.67 3.16 9.36
N ASP A 103 -20.98 4.43 9.22
CA ASP A 103 -20.39 5.51 10.03
C ASP A 103 -21.22 5.66 11.31
N GLY A 104 -20.84 4.85 12.30
CA GLY A 104 -21.45 4.84 13.63
C GLY A 104 -20.37 5.05 14.69
N VAL A 105 -20.75 5.50 15.88
CA VAL A 105 -19.81 5.65 16.99
C VAL A 105 -19.29 4.26 17.39
N PRO A 106 -17.96 3.99 17.29
CA PRO A 106 -17.41 2.73 17.76
C PRO A 106 -17.80 2.45 19.22
N MET A 107 -18.08 1.19 19.52
CA MET A 107 -18.28 0.75 20.90
C MET A 107 -17.02 1.07 21.73
N GLY A 108 -17.20 1.74 22.88
CA GLY A 108 -16.08 2.15 23.74
C GLY A 108 -15.69 3.63 23.67
N GLY A 109 -16.54 4.52 23.13
CA GLY A 109 -16.38 5.97 23.28
C GLY A 109 -15.87 6.72 22.06
N GLY A 110 -16.08 6.18 20.85
CA GLY A 110 -15.74 6.85 19.61
C GLY A 110 -14.24 6.95 19.33
N LEU A 111 -13.88 7.60 18.23
CA LEU A 111 -12.48 7.79 17.85
C LEU A 111 -11.81 8.82 18.78
N GLN A 112 -10.60 8.53 19.25
CA GLN A 112 -9.81 9.43 20.10
C GLN A 112 -9.00 10.42 19.25
N LEU A 113 -9.65 11.04 18.26
CA LEU A 113 -9.07 12.04 17.37
C LEU A 113 -9.91 13.31 17.40
N ASP A 114 -9.27 14.45 17.21
CA ASP A 114 -9.94 15.73 17.00
C ASP A 114 -10.31 15.91 15.53
N GLY A 115 -11.38 16.66 15.29
CA GLY A 115 -11.92 16.90 13.95
C GLY A 115 -12.80 15.76 13.41
N PRO A 116 -13.42 15.97 12.24
CA PRO A 116 -14.39 15.05 11.66
C PRO A 116 -13.74 13.74 11.19
N THR A 117 -14.52 12.66 11.15
CA THR A 117 -14.13 11.41 10.49
C THR A 117 -14.13 11.60 8.97
N THR A 118 -13.24 10.90 8.29
CA THR A 118 -13.02 11.06 6.85
C THR A 118 -13.04 9.74 6.09
N SER A 119 -12.83 8.60 6.77
CA SER A 119 -12.74 7.29 6.13
C SER A 119 -13.91 6.98 5.20
N LEU A 120 -15.17 7.12 5.65
CA LEU A 120 -16.32 6.76 4.81
C LEU A 120 -16.43 7.64 3.56
N ASN A 121 -16.30 8.96 3.72
CA ASN A 121 -16.40 9.89 2.60
C ASN A 121 -15.27 9.67 1.60
N LEU A 122 -14.05 9.42 2.08
CA LEU A 122 -12.92 9.11 1.23
C LEU A 122 -13.16 7.83 0.41
N MET A 123 -13.69 6.78 1.03
CA MET A 123 -13.99 5.53 0.33
C MET A 123 -15.14 5.66 -0.67
N LYS A 124 -16.21 6.39 -0.31
CA LYS A 124 -17.31 6.70 -1.24
C LYS A 124 -16.80 7.45 -2.47
N ASN A 125 -15.96 8.46 -2.28
CA ASN A 125 -15.38 9.22 -3.39
C ASN A 125 -14.55 8.33 -4.33
N MET A 126 -13.79 7.38 -3.80
CA MET A 126 -13.03 6.42 -4.63
C MET A 126 -13.97 5.47 -5.36
N ARG A 127 -14.97 4.90 -4.67
CA ARG A 127 -15.98 4.01 -5.24
C ARG A 127 -16.75 4.69 -6.37
N ASP A 128 -17.18 5.93 -6.18
CA ASP A 128 -17.98 6.68 -7.16
C ASP A 128 -17.16 7.01 -8.43
N GLN A 129 -15.83 7.00 -8.33
CA GLN A 129 -14.90 7.09 -9.46
C GLN A 129 -14.45 5.72 -9.98
N ASN A 130 -15.05 4.63 -9.50
CA ASN A 130 -14.70 3.25 -9.82
C ASN A 130 -13.21 2.94 -9.59
N MET A 131 -12.64 3.52 -8.52
CA MET A 131 -11.25 3.31 -8.09
C MET A 131 -11.20 2.62 -6.74
N THR A 132 -10.18 1.79 -6.53
CA THR A 132 -9.77 1.26 -5.23
C THR A 132 -8.65 2.13 -4.65
N PRO A 133 -8.26 1.97 -3.37
CA PRO A 133 -7.13 2.71 -2.83
C PRO A 133 -5.83 2.52 -3.62
N THR A 134 -5.57 1.32 -4.15
CA THR A 134 -4.39 1.04 -4.98
C THR A 134 -4.52 1.68 -6.37
N THR A 135 -5.66 1.53 -7.06
CA THR A 135 -5.79 2.15 -8.39
C THR A 135 -5.87 3.68 -8.33
N TYR A 136 -6.40 4.22 -7.23
CA TYR A 136 -6.33 5.65 -6.95
C TYR A 136 -4.89 6.13 -6.75
N HIS A 137 -4.03 5.34 -6.10
CA HIS A 137 -2.61 5.69 -5.97
C HIS A 137 -1.94 5.84 -7.35
N GLU A 138 -2.20 4.90 -8.27
CA GLU A 138 -1.69 4.98 -9.65
C GLU A 138 -2.25 6.18 -10.43
N TYR A 139 -3.52 6.53 -10.19
CA TYR A 139 -4.11 7.76 -10.73
C TYR A 139 -3.44 9.02 -10.15
N TRP A 140 -3.25 9.07 -8.84
CA TRP A 140 -2.61 10.19 -8.16
C TRP A 140 -1.17 10.39 -8.62
N LEU A 141 -0.38 9.32 -8.76
CA LEU A 141 0.99 9.42 -9.28
C LEU A 141 1.08 10.03 -10.67
N ARG A 142 0.12 9.72 -11.55
CA ARG A 142 0.08 10.27 -12.92
C ARG A 142 -0.32 11.74 -12.97
N THR A 143 -0.98 12.25 -11.93
CA THR A 143 -1.54 13.61 -11.92
C THR A 143 -0.81 14.56 -10.98
N ALA A 144 -0.02 14.04 -10.03
CA ALA A 144 0.63 14.83 -8.99
C ALA A 144 2.03 15.35 -9.37
N ASP A 145 2.58 15.00 -10.54
CA ASP A 145 3.90 15.44 -11.04
C ASP A 145 5.05 15.33 -10.00
N ILE A 146 5.05 14.24 -9.23
CA ILE A 146 6.01 14.02 -8.15
C ILE A 146 7.37 13.58 -8.73
N PRO A 147 8.50 14.15 -8.26
CA PRO A 147 9.82 13.71 -8.67
C PRO A 147 10.03 12.20 -8.44
N LYS A 148 10.73 11.55 -9.39
CA LYS A 148 11.07 10.12 -9.27
C LYS A 148 11.91 9.87 -8.02
N GLY A 149 11.61 8.78 -7.31
CA GLY A 149 12.34 8.38 -6.10
C GLY A 149 11.90 9.12 -4.84
N ASP A 150 10.84 9.92 -4.90
CA ASP A 150 10.27 10.54 -3.72
C ASP A 150 9.70 9.50 -2.73
N ARG A 151 10.03 9.64 -1.45
CA ARG A 151 9.65 8.69 -0.39
C ARG A 151 8.14 8.63 -0.14
N SER A 152 7.44 9.74 -0.33
CA SER A 152 6.00 9.81 -0.11
C SER A 152 5.19 9.01 -1.13
N THR A 153 5.78 8.73 -2.30
CA THR A 153 5.21 7.79 -3.29
C THR A 153 5.10 6.40 -2.68
N TYR A 154 6.22 5.88 -2.14
CA TYR A 154 6.24 4.55 -1.52
C TYR A 154 5.34 4.49 -0.27
N GLU A 155 5.37 5.54 0.57
CA GLU A 155 4.50 5.63 1.74
C GLU A 155 3.01 5.58 1.34
N HIS A 156 2.60 6.38 0.34
CA HIS A 156 1.22 6.38 -0.15
C HIS A 156 0.84 5.02 -0.76
N GLU A 157 1.73 4.36 -1.48
CA GLU A 157 1.50 3.02 -2.03
C GLU A 157 1.24 2.00 -0.92
N CYS A 158 2.10 1.96 0.11
CA CYS A 158 1.97 1.07 1.26
C CYS A 158 0.65 1.31 2.00
N LEU A 159 0.33 2.57 2.31
CA LEU A 159 -0.91 2.92 3.00
C LEU A 159 -2.15 2.55 2.17
N SER A 160 -2.12 2.78 0.86
CA SER A 160 -3.19 2.36 -0.06
C SER A 160 -3.39 0.83 -0.05
N ARG A 161 -2.31 0.04 -0.11
CA ARG A 161 -2.39 -1.43 -0.10
C ARG A 161 -2.89 -1.97 1.23
N ILE A 162 -2.42 -1.40 2.34
CA ILE A 162 -2.92 -1.75 3.68
C ILE A 162 -4.42 -1.47 3.74
N LEU A 163 -4.84 -0.27 3.34
CA LEU A 163 -6.24 0.13 3.40
C LEU A 163 -7.13 -0.76 2.52
N GLU A 164 -6.71 -1.07 1.29
CA GLU A 164 -7.46 -1.97 0.42
C GLU A 164 -7.54 -3.40 0.98
N SER A 165 -6.49 -3.89 1.63
CA SER A 165 -6.48 -5.21 2.27
C SER A 165 -7.45 -5.25 3.46
N LEU A 166 -7.44 -4.22 4.32
CA LEU A 166 -8.37 -4.10 5.45
C LEU A 166 -9.84 -4.14 4.99
N ILE A 167 -10.13 -3.57 3.81
CA ILE A 167 -11.49 -3.47 3.26
C ILE A 167 -11.90 -4.73 2.51
N THR A 168 -11.04 -5.23 1.62
CA THR A 168 -11.42 -6.28 0.66
C THR A 168 -11.09 -7.68 1.15
N VAL A 169 -10.08 -7.85 2.01
CA VAL A 169 -9.64 -9.15 2.53
C VAL A 169 -10.12 -9.31 3.96
N ASP A 170 -9.76 -8.39 4.84
CA ASP A 170 -10.14 -8.48 6.25
C ASP A 170 -11.60 -8.06 6.47
N GLN A 171 -12.22 -7.44 5.46
CA GLN A 171 -13.64 -7.05 5.44
C GLN A 171 -14.06 -6.23 6.66
N LEU A 172 -13.16 -5.37 7.13
CA LEU A 172 -13.39 -4.54 8.29
C LEU A 172 -14.23 -3.31 7.93
N ASN A 173 -15.14 -2.92 8.84
CA ASN A 173 -15.73 -1.60 8.79
C ASN A 173 -14.71 -0.56 9.29
N ILE A 174 -13.87 -0.08 8.38
CA ILE A 174 -12.78 0.85 8.70
C ILE A 174 -13.24 2.17 9.35
N CYS A 175 -14.52 2.55 9.17
CA CYS A 175 -15.07 3.78 9.77
C CYS A 175 -15.11 3.70 11.30
N ALA A 176 -15.17 2.49 11.85
CA ALA A 176 -15.15 2.25 13.28
C ALA A 176 -13.71 2.13 13.85
N LEU A 177 -12.67 2.16 13.00
CA LEU A 177 -11.29 1.86 13.40
C LEU A 177 -10.44 3.13 13.42
N GLN A 178 -9.92 3.47 14.61
CA GLN A 178 -9.02 4.62 14.76
C GLN A 178 -7.75 4.51 13.90
N GLY A 179 -7.17 3.31 13.80
CA GLY A 179 -6.00 3.07 12.95
C GLY A 179 -6.28 3.31 11.47
N ALA A 180 -7.47 2.93 10.99
CA ALA A 180 -7.83 3.16 9.60
C ALA A 180 -8.16 4.63 9.31
N GLU A 181 -8.80 5.34 10.26
CA GLU A 181 -8.98 6.79 10.15
C GLU A 181 -7.63 7.53 10.10
N LEU A 182 -6.64 7.11 10.90
CA LEU A 182 -5.28 7.66 10.82
C LEU A 182 -4.61 7.40 9.46
N ILE A 183 -4.79 6.22 8.89
CA ILE A 183 -4.32 5.90 7.53
C ILE A 183 -4.99 6.83 6.50
N CYS A 184 -6.31 6.97 6.55
CA CYS A 184 -7.07 7.85 5.67
C CYS A 184 -6.62 9.31 5.78
N ARG A 185 -6.43 9.82 7.00
CA ARG A 185 -5.91 11.18 7.25
C ARG A 185 -4.48 11.33 6.75
N ARG A 186 -3.62 10.34 6.96
CA ARG A 186 -2.22 10.37 6.48
C ARG A 186 -2.14 10.40 4.96
N LEU A 187 -2.97 9.62 4.26
CA LEU A 187 -3.08 9.67 2.79
C LEU A 187 -3.49 11.07 2.31
N GLN A 188 -4.46 11.70 2.96
CA GLN A 188 -4.89 13.07 2.65
C GLN A 188 -3.78 14.10 2.90
N VAL A 189 -3.03 13.97 3.99
CA VAL A 189 -1.87 14.83 4.29
C VAL A 189 -0.82 14.77 3.19
N ILE A 190 -0.46 13.56 2.71
CA ILE A 190 0.53 13.39 1.64
C ILE A 190 0.07 14.10 0.36
N ARG A 191 -1.23 13.99 0.03
CA ARG A 191 -1.81 14.62 -1.17
C ARG A 191 -1.84 16.14 -1.03
N GLU A 192 -2.31 16.65 0.10
CA GLU A 192 -2.44 18.09 0.33
C GLU A 192 -1.07 18.77 0.36
N ALA A 193 -0.08 18.16 1.02
CA ALA A 193 1.27 18.70 1.10
C ALA A 193 1.90 18.95 -0.28
N ARG A 194 1.49 18.19 -1.30
CA ARG A 194 1.99 18.29 -2.68
C ARG A 194 1.08 19.03 -3.64
N ARG A 195 -0.10 19.47 -3.19
CA ARG A 195 -1.11 20.07 -4.08
C ARG A 195 -0.61 21.32 -4.80
N ILE A 196 0.17 22.16 -4.13
CA ILE A 196 0.68 23.43 -4.69
C ILE A 196 2.09 23.27 -5.25
N SER A 197 2.95 22.51 -4.58
CA SER A 197 4.35 22.35 -4.97
C SER A 197 4.78 20.89 -4.88
N PRO A 198 4.62 20.12 -5.98
CA PRO A 198 4.95 18.70 -6.00
C PRO A 198 6.39 18.36 -5.63
N SER A 199 7.36 19.24 -5.89
CA SER A 199 8.77 19.02 -5.58
C SER A 199 9.19 19.50 -4.19
N SER A 200 8.37 20.31 -3.53
CA SER A 200 8.65 20.90 -2.22
C SER A 200 7.40 20.80 -1.33
N PRO A 201 7.12 19.61 -0.76
CA PRO A 201 5.89 19.36 -0.04
C PRO A 201 5.81 20.17 1.27
N ASP A 202 4.65 20.75 1.57
CA ASP A 202 4.39 21.47 2.82
C ASP A 202 3.53 20.64 3.79
N TYR A 203 4.11 20.23 4.91
CA TYR A 203 3.44 19.48 5.98
C TYR A 203 3.04 20.35 7.17
N SER A 204 3.06 21.67 7.05
CA SER A 204 2.71 22.61 8.12
C SER A 204 1.31 22.35 8.73
N SER A 205 0.37 21.85 7.92
CA SER A 205 -1.00 21.51 8.34
C SER A 205 -1.18 20.07 8.81
N ALA A 206 -0.12 19.23 8.78
CA ALA A 206 -0.24 17.80 9.03
C ALA A 206 -0.83 17.47 10.41
N ASP A 207 -0.40 18.18 11.47
CA ASP A 207 -0.92 17.95 12.81
C ASP A 207 -2.43 18.25 12.92
N HIS A 208 -2.93 19.23 12.15
CA HIS A 208 -4.36 19.56 12.10
C HIS A 208 -5.17 18.47 11.39
N PHE A 209 -4.69 17.97 10.27
CA PHE A 209 -5.32 16.84 9.57
C PHE A 209 -5.35 15.59 10.44
N MET A 210 -4.24 15.31 11.12
CA MET A 210 -4.11 14.09 11.92
C MET A 210 -4.94 14.14 13.21
N GLY A 211 -5.27 15.33 13.73
CA GLY A 211 -6.20 15.51 14.85
C GLY A 211 -5.70 14.86 16.15
N TRP A 212 -4.39 14.90 16.40
CA TRP A 212 -3.81 14.30 17.59
C TRP A 212 -4.24 15.07 18.84
N LYS A 213 -5.11 14.46 19.66
CA LYS A 213 -5.49 15.00 20.98
C LYS A 213 -4.30 15.17 21.91
N TRP A 214 -3.29 14.31 21.78
CA TRP A 214 -2.03 14.41 22.50
C TRP A 214 -0.98 15.10 21.63
N ARG A 215 -0.79 16.41 21.83
CA ARG A 215 0.34 17.09 21.19
C ARG A 215 1.65 16.45 21.65
N ARG A 216 2.57 16.30 20.69
CA ARG A 216 3.97 15.94 20.86
C ARG A 216 4.67 16.93 21.82
N ALA A 217 4.50 16.78 23.13
CA ALA A 217 5.61 17.01 24.03
C ALA A 217 6.58 15.86 23.75
N ALA A 218 7.63 16.17 22.99
CA ALA A 218 8.58 15.24 22.39
C ALA A 218 8.87 14.02 23.28
N GLN A 219 8.38 12.82 22.92
CA GLN A 219 8.95 11.50 23.23
C GLN A 219 8.33 10.45 22.31
N GLY A 220 9.08 10.01 21.30
CA GLY A 220 8.74 8.87 20.43
C GLY A 220 9.93 7.97 20.18
N VAL A 221 11.07 8.24 20.83
CA VAL A 221 12.18 7.31 20.93
C VAL A 221 12.22 6.93 22.39
N ASP A 222 12.13 5.63 22.67
CA ASP A 222 12.39 5.12 24.01
C ASP A 222 13.73 5.70 24.49
N MET A 223 13.74 6.34 25.66
CA MET A 223 14.93 7.05 26.14
C MET A 223 16.13 6.11 26.29
N GLN A 224 15.88 4.83 26.57
CA GLN A 224 16.94 3.83 26.67
C GLN A 224 17.47 3.44 25.29
N LEU A 225 16.61 3.28 24.29
CA LEU A 225 17.01 3.04 22.91
C LEU A 225 17.78 4.24 22.33
N ALA A 226 17.32 5.47 22.59
CA ALA A 226 18.03 6.69 22.18
C ALA A 226 19.41 6.77 22.82
N ALA A 227 19.51 6.49 24.12
CA ALA A 227 20.77 6.48 24.85
C ALA A 227 21.71 5.36 24.35
N HIS A 228 21.18 4.17 24.06
CA HIS A 228 21.94 3.05 23.51
C HIS A 228 22.52 3.38 22.13
N VAL A 229 21.70 3.91 21.22
CA VAL A 229 22.16 4.31 19.87
C VAL A 229 23.18 5.44 19.95
N ALA A 230 22.98 6.43 20.82
CA ALA A 230 23.95 7.51 21.03
C ALA A 230 25.29 6.99 21.57
N GLN A 231 25.26 6.01 22.49
CA GLN A 231 26.46 5.39 23.03
C GLN A 231 27.19 4.55 21.98
N ALA A 232 26.46 3.75 21.19
CA ALA A 232 27.04 2.97 20.09
C ALA A 232 27.75 3.86 19.05
N LEU A 233 27.12 4.98 18.66
CA LEU A 233 27.72 5.94 17.74
C LEU A 233 28.98 6.62 18.32
N LYS A 234 28.98 6.89 19.63
CA LYS A 234 30.15 7.44 20.33
C LYS A 234 31.31 6.44 20.35
N ASP A 235 31.00 5.16 20.59
CA ASP A 235 31.99 4.08 20.63
C ASP A 235 32.58 3.82 19.23
N GLU A 236 31.75 3.80 18.18
CA GLU A 236 32.20 3.70 16.79
C GLU A 236 33.10 4.88 16.39
N ALA A 237 32.76 6.10 16.79
CA ALA A 237 33.58 7.28 16.53
C ALA A 237 34.92 7.23 17.27
N ALA A 238 34.96 6.66 18.48
CA ALA A 238 36.20 6.45 19.24
C ALA A 238 37.08 5.40 18.57
N ILE A 239 36.51 4.26 18.17
CA ILE A 239 37.21 3.20 17.42
C ILE A 239 37.78 3.77 16.12
N ALA A 240 37.01 4.55 15.38
CA ALA A 240 37.47 5.16 14.13
C ALA A 240 38.63 6.15 14.33
N LYS A 241 38.64 6.91 15.45
CA LYS A 241 39.74 7.81 15.80
C LYS A 241 41.02 7.04 16.15
N GLU A 242 40.91 6.02 17.00
CA GLU A 242 42.06 5.18 17.36
C GLU A 242 42.61 4.43 16.15
N ALA A 243 41.74 3.94 15.26
CA ALA A 243 42.15 3.29 14.02
C ALA A 243 42.91 4.26 13.08
N ARG A 244 42.52 5.54 13.00
CA ARG A 244 43.28 6.55 12.24
C ARG A 244 44.64 6.81 12.86
N LYS A 245 44.69 7.03 14.17
CA LYS A 245 45.94 7.23 14.91
C LYS A 245 46.90 6.06 14.74
N ALA A 246 46.39 4.83 14.83
CA ALA A 246 47.18 3.61 14.62
C ALA A 246 47.71 3.50 13.18
N ARG A 247 46.92 3.89 12.17
CA ARG A 247 47.38 3.92 10.76
C ARG A 247 48.46 4.98 10.55
N GLU A 248 48.29 6.16 11.12
CA GLU A 248 49.28 7.24 11.05
C GLU A 248 50.60 6.82 11.72
N GLU A 249 50.54 6.22 12.90
CA GLU A 249 51.71 5.70 13.62
C GLU A 249 52.43 4.59 12.85
N GLN A 250 51.69 3.64 12.26
CA GLN A 250 52.27 2.61 11.39
C GLN A 250 52.92 3.20 10.13
N SER A 251 52.33 4.25 9.56
CA SER A 251 52.90 4.94 8.40
C SER A 251 54.20 5.68 8.75
N MET A 252 54.29 6.27 9.94
CA MET A 252 55.50 6.93 10.45
C MET A 252 56.59 5.92 10.78
N ARG A 253 56.26 4.76 11.37
CA ARG A 253 57.22 3.65 11.57
C ARG A 253 57.77 3.10 10.26
N ARG A 254 56.96 3.05 9.20
CA ARG A 254 57.42 2.61 7.87
C ARG A 254 58.34 3.62 7.17
N LYS A 255 58.24 4.91 7.49
CA LYS A 255 59.11 5.96 6.93
C LYS A 255 60.48 6.06 7.59
N HIS A 256 60.68 5.45 8.76
CA HIS A 256 61.99 5.32 9.41
C HIS A 256 62.43 3.85 9.48
N PRO A 257 62.85 3.24 8.35
CA PRO A 257 63.61 2.00 8.43
C PRO A 257 64.93 2.30 9.15
N ASN A 258 65.11 1.65 10.30
CA ASN A 258 66.25 1.81 11.19
C ASN A 258 67.56 1.64 10.40
N LYS A 259 68.33 2.72 10.25
CA LYS A 259 69.67 2.70 9.67
C LYS A 259 70.65 2.22 10.75
N THR A 260 70.57 0.95 11.12
CA THR A 260 71.51 0.30 12.04
C THR A 260 72.03 -0.98 11.40
N GLY A 261 73.29 -0.92 10.98
CA GLY A 261 74.04 -2.05 10.44
C GLY A 261 75.16 -1.63 9.51
N GLY A 262 75.89 -0.55 9.81
CA GLY A 262 77.03 -0.10 9.02
C GLY A 262 78.06 0.64 9.87
N GLY A 263 79.19 -0.04 10.12
CA GLY A 263 80.43 0.50 10.70
C GLY A 263 80.46 0.55 12.22
N GLY A 264 81.48 0.10 12.94
CA GLY A 264 82.86 -0.25 12.56
C GLY A 264 83.81 0.17 13.69
N GLY A 265 84.91 -0.56 13.84
CA GLY A 265 86.04 -0.24 14.74
C GLY A 265 86.04 -1.09 16.02
N GLY A 266 87.13 -1.71 16.47
CA GLY A 266 88.54 -1.65 16.10
C GLY A 266 89.40 -1.90 17.34
N GLY A 267 90.51 -2.64 17.21
CA GLY A 267 91.54 -2.91 18.24
C GLY A 267 91.25 -4.14 19.12
N ASP A 268 92.19 -4.99 19.55
CA ASP A 268 93.66 -4.92 19.61
C ASP A 268 94.21 -6.31 20.04
N GLN A 269 95.53 -6.53 19.91
CA GLN A 269 96.41 -7.60 20.47
C GLN A 269 96.30 -8.99 19.79
N LYS A 270 97.38 -9.60 19.27
CA LYS A 270 98.69 -9.84 19.89
C LYS A 270 99.74 -10.26 18.84
#